data_AF-A0A836E7N6-F1
#
_entry.id   AF-A0A836E7N6-F1
#
_cell.length_a   1.000
_cell.length_b   1.000
_cell.length_c   1.000
_cell.angle_alpha   90.00
_cell.angle_beta   90.00
_cell.angle_gamma   90.00
#
_symmetry.space_group_name_H-M   'P 1'
#
loop_
_entity.id
_entity.type
_entity.pdbx_description
1 polymer ?
#
loop_
_entity_poly.entity_id
_entity_poly.type
_entity_poly.pdbx_seq_one_letter_code
_entity_poly.pdbx_strand_id
1 'polypeptide(L)'
;MDKNYFRSLIKHYFLKGKTAKETKEKLDKYYVANAPSDYTVKYWFREFRGGRNSTTDEIRSGRPSDNIGFYFIKINYVINTTRYKLIVSNKLCRFLFIKIKRSWIK
;
A
#
# COMPACT_ATOMS: atom_id res chain seq x y z
N MET A 1 1.41 -13.87 19.33
CA MET A 1 1.86 -12.48 19.09
C MET A 1 1.65 -12.14 17.63
N ASP A 2 1.00 -11.02 17.33
CA ASP A 2 0.69 -10.65 15.95
C ASP A 2 1.93 -10.21 15.19
N LYS A 3 2.03 -10.59 13.91
CA LYS A 3 3.16 -10.18 13.04
C LYS A 3 3.28 -8.65 12.93
N ASN A 4 2.15 -7.94 12.97
CA ASN A 4 2.09 -6.48 12.92
C ASN A 4 2.64 -5.82 14.19
N TYR A 5 2.56 -6.51 15.34
CA TYR A 5 3.09 -6.01 16.60
C TYR A 5 4.61 -5.82 16.54
N PHE A 6 5.33 -6.86 16.10
CA PHE A 6 6.79 -6.78 15.98
C PHE A 6 7.24 -5.77 14.93
N ARG A 7 6.50 -5.64 13.82
CA ARG A 7 6.80 -4.63 12.80
C ARG A 7 6.62 -3.20 13.32
N SER A 8 5.61 -2.98 14.17
CA SER A 8 5.40 -1.69 14.85
C SER A 8 6.58 -1.36 15.77
N LEU A 9 7.05 -2.35 16.54
CA LEU A 9 8.22 -2.20 17.40
C LEU A 9 9.51 -1.93 16.59
N ILE A 10 9.73 -2.66 15.51
CA ILE A 10 10.89 -2.44 14.62
C ILE A 10 10.84 -1.02 14.04
N LYS A 11 9.66 -0.55 13.61
CA LYS A 11 9.46 0.83 13.13
C LYS A 11 9.79 1.87 14.19
N HIS A 12 9.34 1.65 15.42
CA HIS A 12 9.65 2.53 16.55
C HIS A 12 11.16 2.65 16.80
N TYR A 13 11.89 1.53 16.78
CA TYR A 13 13.35 1.54 16.95
C TYR A 13 14.07 2.17 15.77
N PHE A 14 13.59 1.96 14.54
CA PHE A 14 14.10 2.63 13.35
C PHE A 14 13.96 4.15 13.44
N LEU A 15 12.79 4.65 13.85
CA LEU A 15 12.55 6.09 14.03
C LEU A 15 13.39 6.70 15.16
N LYS A 16 13.76 5.89 16.17
CA LYS A 16 14.72 6.28 17.22
C LYS A 16 16.18 6.27 16.74
N GLY A 17 16.45 6.00 15.47
CA GLY A 17 17.80 5.97 14.91
C GLY A 17 18.63 4.76 15.35
N LYS A 18 17.99 3.70 15.85
CA LYS A 18 18.69 2.47 16.26
C LYS A 18 19.04 1.62 15.06
N THR A 19 20.10 0.83 15.19
CA THR A 19 20.48 -0.13 14.15
C THR A 19 19.64 -1.41 14.23
N ALA A 20 19.58 -2.15 13.13
CA ALA A 20 18.88 -3.44 13.08
C ALA A 20 19.43 -4.44 14.12
N LYS A 21 20.76 -4.43 14.33
CA LYS A 21 21.43 -5.30 15.30
C LYS A 21 21.02 -4.98 16.75
N GLU A 22 21.11 -3.70 17.15
CA GLU A 22 20.65 -3.27 18.49
C GLU A 22 19.16 -3.56 18.71
N THR A 23 18.35 -3.42 17.66
CA THR A 23 16.93 -3.72 17.71
C THR A 23 16.68 -5.21 17.92
N LYS A 24 17.42 -6.07 17.22
CA LYS A 24 17.36 -7.52 17.37
C LYS A 24 17.74 -7.96 18.78
N GLU A 25 18.86 -7.45 19.32
CA GLU A 25 19.31 -7.75 20.69
C GLU A 25 18.27 -7.35 21.74
N LYS A 26 17.62 -6.18 21.58
CA LYS A 26 16.52 -5.76 22.46
C LYS A 26 15.30 -6.66 22.34
N LEU A 27 14.91 -7.01 21.12
CA LEU A 27 13.76 -7.89 20.90
C LEU A 27 14.00 -9.29 21.49
N ASP A 28 15.22 -9.81 21.36
CA ASP A 28 15.59 -11.09 21.95
C ASP A 28 15.58 -11.04 23.48
N LYS A 29 16.04 -9.94 24.08
CA LYS A 29 16.00 -9.77 25.54
C LYS A 29 14.58 -9.79 26.12
N TYR A 30 13.61 -9.16 25.44
CA TYR A 30 12.24 -9.02 25.97
C TYR A 30 11.28 -10.11 25.51
N TYR A 31 11.49 -10.68 24.32
CA TYR A 31 10.51 -11.57 23.69
C TYR A 31 11.03 -12.98 23.40
N VAL A 32 12.30 -13.30 23.72
CA VAL A 32 12.98 -14.62 23.65
C VAL A 32 12.33 -15.64 22.70
N ALA A 33 11.28 -16.35 23.12
CA ALA A 33 10.63 -17.40 22.34
C ALA A 33 9.85 -16.91 21.10
N ASN A 34 9.32 -15.68 21.14
CA ASN A 34 8.48 -15.08 20.11
C ASN A 34 9.22 -14.02 19.29
N ALA A 35 10.52 -13.81 19.54
CA ALA A 35 11.27 -12.76 18.89
C ALA A 35 11.35 -12.99 17.37
N PRO A 36 11.22 -11.92 16.55
CA PRO A 36 11.34 -12.04 15.11
C PRO A 36 12.76 -12.48 14.74
N SER A 37 12.88 -13.22 13.62
CA SER A 37 14.18 -13.61 13.10
C SER A 37 15.02 -12.39 12.70
N ASP A 38 16.35 -12.53 12.76
CA ASP A 38 17.28 -11.48 12.33
C ASP A 38 17.00 -11.03 10.88
N TYR A 39 16.68 -11.97 10.00
CA TYR A 39 16.26 -11.68 8.63
C TYR A 39 15.02 -10.77 8.58
N THR A 40 14.02 -11.03 9.42
CA THR A 40 12.79 -10.23 9.46
C THR A 40 13.09 -8.80 9.92
N VAL A 41 13.93 -8.63 10.95
CA VAL A 41 14.35 -7.31 11.42
C VAL A 41 15.07 -6.54 10.30
N LYS A 42 16.06 -7.17 9.65
CA LYS A 42 16.80 -6.56 8.53
C LYS A 42 15.92 -6.20 7.35
N TYR A 43 14.98 -7.07 6.99
CA TYR A 43 14.02 -6.83 5.91
C TYR A 43 13.19 -5.57 6.20
N TRP A 44 12.57 -5.47 7.37
CA TRP A 44 11.76 -4.29 7.72
C TRP A 44 12.58 -3.01 7.83
N PHE A 45 13.81 -3.09 8.35
CA PHE A 45 14.73 -1.95 8.32
C PHE A 45 15.02 -1.46 6.90
N ARG A 46 15.17 -2.37 5.92
CA ARG A 46 15.35 -2.00 4.52
C ARG A 46 14.09 -1.36 3.94
N GLU A 47 12.91 -1.91 4.21
CA GLU A 47 11.63 -1.34 3.75
C GLU A 47 11.41 0.07 4.32
N PHE A 48 11.73 0.30 5.60
CA PHE A 48 11.60 1.62 6.22
C PHE A 48 12.60 2.64 5.66
N ARG A 49 13.83 2.21 5.32
CA ARG A 49 14.77 3.07 4.55
C ARG A 49 14.24 3.39 3.16
N GLY A 50 13.48 2.48 2.54
CA GLY A 50 12.81 2.68 1.26
C GLY A 50 11.57 3.59 1.31
N GLY A 51 11.26 4.19 2.47
CA GLY A 51 10.14 5.11 2.63
C GLY A 51 8.78 4.45 2.89
N ARG A 52 8.75 3.13 3.13
CA ARG A 52 7.51 2.42 3.46
C ARG A 52 7.02 2.83 4.85
N ASN A 53 5.83 3.40 4.95
CA ASN A 53 5.23 3.77 6.24
C ASN A 53 4.22 2.76 6.79
N SER A 54 3.73 1.84 5.95
CA SER A 54 2.76 0.82 6.37
C SER A 54 3.44 -0.35 7.08
N THR A 55 2.82 -0.76 8.19
CA THR A 55 3.21 -1.94 8.99
C THR A 55 2.42 -3.19 8.58
N THR A 56 1.35 -3.00 7.81
CA THR A 56 0.48 -4.07 7.30
C THR A 56 1.03 -4.60 5.99
N ASP A 57 0.87 -5.91 5.76
CA ASP A 57 1.08 -6.47 4.43
C ASP A 57 0.13 -5.79 3.46
N GLU A 58 0.63 -5.37 2.30
CA GLU A 58 -0.26 -5.06 1.19
C GLU A 58 -1.05 -6.31 0.81
N ILE A 59 -2.27 -6.10 0.32
CA ILE A 59 -3.08 -7.18 -0.22
C ILE A 59 -2.23 -7.85 -1.30
N ARG A 60 -1.82 -9.10 -1.06
CA ARG A 60 -1.06 -9.87 -2.03
C ARG A 60 -1.92 -10.01 -3.28
N SER A 61 -1.42 -9.55 -4.42
CA SER A 61 -1.97 -9.85 -5.73
C SER A 61 -1.72 -11.33 -6.05
N GLY A 62 -2.52 -12.21 -5.45
CA GLY A 62 -2.54 -13.65 -5.73
C GLY A 62 -3.44 -13.99 -6.92
N ARG A 63 -3.31 -15.23 -7.42
CA ARG A 63 -4.28 -15.83 -8.34
C ARG A 63 -5.64 -15.86 -7.63
N PRO A 64 -6.73 -15.35 -8.24
CA PRO A 64 -8.04 -15.34 -7.58
C PRO A 64 -8.45 -16.77 -7.23
N SER A 65 -8.74 -17.02 -5.95
CA SER A 65 -9.32 -18.28 -5.49
C SER A 65 -10.75 -18.39 -6.01
N ASP A 66 -11.01 -19.49 -6.71
CA ASP A 66 -12.26 -20.06 -7.19
C ASP A 66 -13.42 -19.11 -7.53
N ASN A 67 -13.65 -19.01 -8.84
CA ASN A 67 -14.79 -18.45 -9.59
C ASN A 67 -15.29 -17.06 -9.19
N ILE A 68 -15.73 -16.84 -7.96
CA ILE A 68 -16.37 -15.61 -7.50
C ILE A 68 -15.38 -14.43 -7.53
N GLY A 69 -14.14 -14.64 -7.07
CA GLY A 69 -13.10 -13.60 -7.07
C GLY A 69 -12.71 -13.15 -8.47
N PHE A 70 -12.69 -14.05 -9.45
CA PHE A 70 -12.40 -13.72 -10.84
C PHE A 70 -13.48 -12.82 -11.46
N TYR A 71 -14.75 -13.13 -11.22
CA TYR A 71 -15.86 -12.29 -11.66
C TYR A 71 -15.80 -10.90 -11.00
N PHE A 72 -15.54 -10.81 -9.70
CA PHE A 72 -15.42 -9.52 -9.02
C PHE A 72 -14.25 -8.68 -9.51
N ILE A 73 -13.08 -9.27 -9.78
CA ILE A 73 -11.93 -8.56 -10.34
C ILE A 73 -12.24 -8.08 -11.76
N LYS A 74 -12.84 -8.94 -12.59
CA LYS A 74 -13.21 -8.59 -13.97
C LYS A 74 -14.26 -7.48 -14.01
N ILE A 75 -15.28 -7.57 -13.16
CA ILE A 75 -16.31 -6.53 -13.00
C ILE A 75 -15.66 -5.23 -12.53
N ASN A 76 -14.79 -5.24 -11.53
CA ASN A 76 -14.11 -4.03 -11.06
C ASN A 76 -13.21 -3.39 -12.13
N TYR A 77 -12.50 -4.19 -12.92
CA TYR A 77 -11.69 -3.69 -14.03
C TYR A 77 -12.56 -3.05 -15.11
N VAL A 78 -13.68 -3.69 -15.48
CA VAL A 78 -14.64 -3.14 -16.46
C VAL A 78 -15.29 -1.86 -15.93
N ILE A 79 -15.71 -1.82 -14.67
CA ILE A 79 -16.30 -0.63 -14.05
C ILE A 79 -15.28 0.50 -14.00
N ASN A 80 -14.04 0.25 -13.55
CA ASN A 80 -13.02 1.28 -13.49
C ASN A 80 -12.68 1.81 -14.89
N THR A 81 -12.42 0.93 -15.87
CA THR A 81 -12.12 1.35 -17.24
C THR A 81 -13.28 2.11 -17.89
N THR A 82 -14.52 1.67 -17.68
CA THR A 82 -15.71 2.38 -18.17
C THR A 82 -15.89 3.72 -17.45
N ARG A 83 -15.66 3.78 -16.14
CA ARG A 83 -15.72 5.01 -15.34
C ARG A 83 -14.65 6.02 -15.77
N TYR A 84 -13.42 5.59 -16.04
CA TYR A 84 -12.37 6.45 -16.59
C TYR A 84 -12.76 7.01 -17.96
N LYS A 85 -13.28 6.16 -18.86
CA LYS A 85 -13.78 6.60 -20.18
C LYS A 85 -14.92 7.60 -20.07
N LEU A 86 -15.89 7.37 -19.18
CA LEU A 86 -17.00 8.30 -18.93
C LEU A 86 -16.53 9.61 -18.30
N ILE A 87 -15.60 9.59 -17.35
CA ILE A 87 -15.04 10.81 -16.74
C ILE A 87 -14.28 11.63 -17.77
N VAL A 88 -13.46 10.99 -18.61
CA VAL A 88 -12.70 11.66 -19.67
C VAL A 88 -13.64 12.24 -20.72
N SER A 89 -14.64 11.47 -21.16
CA SER A 89 -15.68 11.94 -22.09
C SER A 89 -16.46 13.13 -21.52
N ASN A 90 -16.94 13.03 -20.28
CA ASN A 90 -17.65 14.13 -19.61
C ASN A 90 -16.77 15.37 -19.40
N LYS A 91 -15.48 15.21 -19.07
CA LYS A 91 -14.53 16.33 -18.96
C LYS A 91 -14.28 16.99 -20.31
N LEU A 92 -14.11 16.20 -21.38
CA LEU A 92 -13.94 16.72 -22.74
C LEU A 92 -15.20 17.43 -23.23
N CYS A 93 -16.38 16.85 -23.04
CA CYS A 93 -17.66 17.49 -23.37
C CYS A 93 -17.86 18.80 -22.59
N ARG A 94 -17.53 18.82 -21.29
CA ARG A 94 -17.62 20.03 -20.47
C ARG A 94 -16.60 21.10 -20.90
N PHE A 95 -15.39 20.70 -21.26
CA PHE A 95 -14.35 21.61 -21.75
C PHE A 95 -14.73 22.21 -23.12
N LEU A 96 -15.20 21.37 -24.05
CA LEU A 96 -15.71 21.80 -25.35
C LEU A 96 -16.92 22.74 -25.19
N PHE A 97 -17.85 22.43 -24.29
CA PHE A 97 -19.00 23.29 -24.01
C PHE A 97 -18.58 24.66 -23.44
N ILE A 98 -17.62 24.71 -22.52
CA ILE A 98 -17.06 25.97 -22.00
C ILE A 98 -16.36 26.76 -23.11
N LYS A 99 -15.59 26.10 -23.98
CA LYS A 99 -14.90 26.74 -25.11
C LYS A 99 -15.89 27.33 -26.12
N ILE A 100 -16.96 26.60 -26.45
CA ILE A 100 -18.03 27.08 -27.33
C ILE A 100 -18.77 28.27 -26.70
N LYS A 101 -19.16 28.19 -25.41
CA LYS A 101 -19.80 29.33 -24.72
C LYS A 101 -18.91 30.57 -24.69
N ARG A 102 -17.59 30.43 -24.46
CA ARG A 102 -16.66 31.57 -24.47
C ARG A 102 -16.46 32.18 -25.85
N SER A 103 -16.64 31.42 -26.92
CA SER A 103 -16.56 31.93 -28.30
C SER A 103 -17.79 32.73 -28.74
N TRP A 104 -18.93 32.56 -28.06
CA TRP A 104 -20.19 33.27 -28.33
C TRP A 104 -20.38 34.55 -27.49
N ILE A 105 -19.48 34.83 -26.53
CA ILE A 105 -19.54 36.00 -25.61
C ILE A 105 -18.53 37.09 -26.03
N LYS A 106 -17.89 36.95 -27.20
CA LYS A 106 -17.14 38.00 -27.90
C LYS A 106 -17.89 38.39 -29.16
#